data_AF-A0A8J6SRD0-F1
#
_entry.id   AF-A0A8J6SRD0-F1
#
_cell.length_a   1.000
_cell.length_b   1.000
_cell.length_c   1.000
_cell.angle_alpha   90.00
_cell.angle_beta   90.00
_cell.angle_gamma   90.00
#
_symmetry.space_group_name_H-M   'P 1'
#
loop_
_entity.id
_entity.type
_entity.pdbx_description
1 polymer ?
#
loop_
_entity_poly.entity_id
_entity_poly.type
_entity_poly.pdbx_seq_one_letter_code
_entity_poly.pdbx_strand_id
1 'polypeptide(L)' 'MSTASLFKWRHFLPEIILLNVRWYCRYSLSYRDLEEMMQERGVNVDHSTINRWV' A
#
# COMPACT_ATOMS: atom_id res chain seq x y z
N MET A 1 6.28 18.13 10.66
CA MET A 1 4.88 17.66 10.76
C MET A 1 4.91 16.20 11.20
N SER A 2 4.50 15.89 12.43
CA SER A 2 4.45 14.50 12.91
C SER A 2 3.37 13.74 12.14
N THR A 3 3.79 12.91 11.19
CA THR A 3 2.93 12.01 10.38
C THR A 3 2.23 10.92 11.22
N ALA A 4 2.58 10.82 12.51
CA ALA A 4 2.08 9.84 13.46
C ALA A 4 0.54 9.79 13.60
N SER A 5 -0.19 10.86 13.24
CA SER A 5 -1.65 10.88 13.34
C SER A 5 -2.39 10.33 12.12
N LEU A 6 -1.81 10.38 10.91
CA LEU A 6 -2.50 10.01 9.67
C LEU A 6 -2.71 8.50 9.50
N PHE A 7 -1.80 7.69 10.06
CA PHE A 7 -1.83 6.24 9.95
C PHE A 7 -2.13 5.55 11.29
N LYS A 8 -2.63 6.31 12.27
CA LYS A 8 -3.03 5.76 13.56
C LYS A 8 -4.08 4.66 13.33
N TRP A 9 -3.84 3.47 13.87
CA TRP A 9 -4.67 2.27 13.74
C TRP A 9 -4.64 1.54 12.39
N ARG A 10 -3.68 1.85 11.51
CA ARG A 10 -3.45 1.03 10.32
C ARG A 10 -2.60 -0.19 10.70
N HIS A 11 -2.97 -1.35 10.16
CA HIS A 11 -2.24 -2.60 10.34
C HIS A 11 -0.88 -2.60 9.63
N PHE A 12 -0.74 -1.77 8.59
CA PHE A 12 0.46 -1.65 7.78
C PHE A 12 1.23 -0.39 8.12
N LEU A 13 2.55 -0.48 8.01
CA LEU A 13 3.44 0.66 8.15
C LEU A 13 3.08 1.76 7.13
N PRO A 14 3.11 3.05 7.52
CA PRO A 14 2.87 4.18 6.63
C PRO A 14 3.64 4.10 5.31
N GLU A 15 4.89 3.64 5.37
CA GLU A 15 5.79 3.52 4.24
C GLU A 15 5.28 2.52 3.20
N ILE A 16 4.66 1.42 3.63
CA ILE A 16 4.06 0.41 2.74
C ILE A 16 2.84 0.97 2.03
N ILE A 17 1.98 1.68 2.77
CA ILE A 17 0.76 2.29 2.23
C ILE A 17 1.14 3.34 1.18
N LEU A 18 2.05 4.25 1.54
CA LEU A 18 2.52 5.31 0.64
C LEU A 18 3.24 4.74 -0.58
N LEU A 19 4.01 3.65 -0.44
CA LEU A 19 4.68 3.01 -1.56
C LEU A 19 3.66 2.46 -2.57
N ASN A 20 2.64 1.76 -2.10
CA ASN A 20 1.59 1.20 -2.97
C ASN A 20 0.81 2.30 -3.70
N VAL A 21 0.36 3.33 -2.97
CA VAL A 21 -0.34 4.48 -3.57
C VAL A 21 0.56 5.17 -4.60
N ARG A 22 1.85 5.37 -4.30
CA ARG A 22 2.79 6.00 -5.23
C ARG A 22 2.96 5.19 -6.51
N TRP A 23 3.05 3.86 -6.41
CA TRP A 23 3.19 3.00 -7.57
C TRP A 23 1.92 2.96 -8.41
N TYR A 24 0.75 2.89 -7.77
CA TYR A 24 -0.53 2.99 -8.46
C TYR A 24 -0.66 4.31 -9.24
N CYS A 25 -0.26 5.43 -8.64
CA CYS A 25 -0.34 6.73 -9.33
C CYS A 25 0.71 6.92 -10.43
N ARG A 26 1.89 6.28 -10.31
CA ARG A 26 3.01 6.48 -11.23
C ARG A 26 2.97 5.53 -12.43
N TYR A 27 2.46 4.31 -12.23
CA TYR A 27 2.47 3.24 -13.21
C TYR A 27 1.05 2.74 -13.44
N SER A 28 0.75 2.31 -14.65
CA SER A 28 -0.53 1.67 -15.00
C SER A 28 -0.59 0.22 -14.50
N LEU A 29 -0.43 0.03 -13.19
CA LEU A 29 -0.52 -1.25 -12.49
C LEU A 29 -1.94 -1.49 -11.98
N SER A 30 -2.39 -2.73 -12.03
CA SER A 30 -3.61 -3.16 -11.35
C SER A 30 -3.37 -3.38 -9.85
N TYR A 31 -4.45 -3.43 -9.06
CA TYR A 31 -4.35 -3.76 -7.64
C TYR A 31 -3.83 -5.18 -7.38
N ARG A 32 -4.02 -6.10 -8.35
CA ARG A 32 -3.50 -7.47 -8.29
C ARG A 32 -1.98 -7.48 -8.49
N ASP A 33 -1.48 -6.69 -9.45
CA ASP A 33 -0.04 -6.57 -9.66
C ASP A 33 0.65 -6.02 -8.40
N LEU A 34 0.04 -5.03 -7.75
CA LEU A 34 0.57 -4.48 -6.49
C LEU A 34 0.53 -5.51 -5.34
N GLU A 35 -0.53 -6.31 -5.24
CA GLU A 35 -0.62 -7.43 -4.30
C GLU A 35 0.52 -8.44 -4.52
N GLU A 36 0.74 -8.89 -5.75
CA GLU A 36 1.82 -9.81 -6.12
C GLU A 36 3.20 -9.22 -5.79
N MET A 37 3.44 -7.95 -6.16
CA MET A 37 4.69 -7.24 -5.85
C MET A 37 4.93 -7.10 -4.34
N MET A 38 3.88 -6.97 -3.54
CA MET A 38 4.00 -6.94 -2.08
C MET A 38 4.29 -8.34 -1.52
N GLN A 39 3.66 -9.38 -2.07
CA GLN A 39 3.93 -10.77 -1.70
C GLN A 39 5.38 -11.15 -1.98
N GLU A 40 5.93 -10.75 -3.14
CA GLU A 40 7.36 -10.93 -3.46
C GLU A 40 8.30 -10.25 -2.45
N ARG A 41 7.84 -9.16 -1.82
CA ARG A 41 8.55 -8.44 -0.76
C ARG A 41 8.31 -9.00 0.64
N GLY A 42 7.59 -10.11 0.76
CA GLY A 42 7.22 -10.73 2.04
C GLY A 42 6.11 -10.01 2.79
N VAL A 43 5.39 -9.10 2.14
CA VAL A 43 4.26 -8.36 2.72
C VAL A 43 2.96 -8.96 2.19
N ASN A 44 2.24 -9.66 3.06
CA ASN A 44 0.92 -10.18 2.70
C ASN A 44 -0.14 -9.08 2.83
N VAL A 45 -0.59 -8.56 1.69
CA VAL A 45 -1.69 -7.58 1.60
C VAL A 45 -2.61 -7.97 0.47
N ASP A 46 -3.91 -8.00 0.75
CA ASP A 46 -4.92 -8.29 -0.27
C ASP A 46 -5.17 -7.07 -1.16
N HIS A 47 -5.38 -7.28 -2.46
CA HIS A 47 -5.72 -6.23 -3.43
C HIS A 47 -6.89 -5.33 -3.00
N SER A 48 -7.89 -5.84 -2.26
CA SER A 48 -9.00 -5.02 -1.73
C SER A 48 -8.55 -4.06 -0.63
N THR A 49 -7.47 -4.38 0.08
CA THR A 49 -6.84 -3.50 1.06
C THR A 49 -6.09 -2.37 0.36
N ILE A 50 -5.40 -2.67 -0.75
CA ILE A 50 -4.74 -1.66 -1.57
C ILE A 50 -5.77 -0.71 -2.18
N ASN A 51 -6.90 -1.23 -2.68
CA ASN A 51 -8.02 -0.42 -3.18
C ASN A 51 -8.63 0.51 -2.11
N ARG A 52 -8.44 0.23 -0.81
CA ARG A 52 -8.89 1.11 0.29
C ARG A 52 -7.88 2.21 0.64
N TRP A 53 -6.67 2.17 0.08
CA TRP A 53 -5.62 3.16 0.33
C TRP A 53 -5.56 4.26 -0.72
N VAL A 54 -5.92 3.92 -1.96
CA VAL A 54 -6.12 4.86 -3.07
C VAL A 54 -7.43 5.61 -2.88
#